data_AF-A0A1Y1QBY1-F1
#
_entry.id   AF-A0A1Y1QBY1-F1
#
_cell.length_a   1.000
_cell.length_b   1.000
_cell.length_c   1.000
_cell.angle_alpha   90.00
_cell.angle_beta   90.00
_cell.angle_gamma   90.00
#
_symmetry.space_group_name_H-M   'P 1'
#
loop_
_entity.id
_entity.type
_entity.pdbx_description
1 polymer ?
#
loop_
_entity_poly.entity_id
_entity_poly.type
_entity_poly.pdbx_seq_one_letter_code
_entity_poly.pdbx_strand_id
1 'polypeptide(L)'
;MQSEDPYVQNNLGWKYESGNGVPRNDSEAVKWFRKSAEQGNPYGQFNLGWMYENGRGIPHDLTQARQWYQRAAAQGLGYAQEAMLRLGQQ
;
A
#
# COMPACT_ATOMS: atom_id res chain seq x y z
N MET A 1 11.70 -7.21 18.62
CA MET A 1 12.18 -7.44 17.25
C MET A 1 11.06 -7.07 16.30
N GLN A 2 11.03 -5.83 15.80
CA GLN A 2 10.15 -5.51 14.67
C GLN A 2 10.73 -6.30 13.49
N SER A 3 9.94 -7.18 12.88
CA SER A 3 10.39 -7.94 11.72
C SER A 3 10.78 -6.96 10.62
N GLU A 4 12.06 -6.93 10.28
CA GLU A 4 12.62 -6.11 9.21
C GLU A 4 12.12 -6.55 7.84
N ASP A 5 11.60 -7.78 7.74
CA ASP A 5 11.07 -8.33 6.50
C ASP A 5 9.89 -7.50 5.93
N PRO A 6 10.05 -6.92 4.73
CA PRO A 6 9.02 -6.13 4.07
C PRO A 6 7.69 -6.89 3.86
N TYR A 7 7.70 -8.19 3.64
CA TYR A 7 6.49 -9.01 3.45
C TYR A 7 5.73 -9.17 4.76
N VAL A 8 6.45 -9.31 5.89
CA VAL A 8 5.81 -9.36 7.21
C VAL A 8 5.17 -8.01 7.55
N GLN A 9 5.85 -6.90 7.21
CA GLN A 9 5.29 -5.56 7.39
C GLN A 9 4.04 -5.35 6.53
N ASN A 10 4.04 -5.80 5.28
CA ASN A 10 2.86 -5.76 4.42
C ASN A 10 1.69 -6.56 5.03
N ASN A 11 1.97 -7.78 5.51
CA ASN A 11 0.94 -8.61 6.13
C ASN A 11 0.39 -7.99 7.42
N LEU A 12 1.22 -7.30 8.20
CA LEU A 12 0.77 -6.58 9.38
C LEU A 12 -0.12 -5.39 9.02
N GLY A 13 0.25 -4.64 7.97
CA GLY A 13 -0.61 -3.60 7.41
C GLY A 13 -1.98 -4.14 7.01
N TRP A 14 -2.00 -5.29 6.33
CA TRP A 14 -3.24 -5.95 5.93
C TRP A 14 -4.09 -6.41 7.13
N LYS A 15 -3.48 -6.89 8.22
CA LYS A 15 -4.21 -7.23 9.45
C LYS A 15 -4.90 -6.01 10.06
N TYR A 16 -4.22 -4.86 10.10
CA TYR A 16 -4.83 -3.62 10.58
C TYR A 16 -5.90 -3.07 9.62
N GLU A 17 -5.73 -3.20 8.31
CA GLU A 17 -6.72 -2.75 7.33
C GLU A 17 -8.00 -3.61 7.38
N SER A 18 -7.84 -4.93 7.45
CA SER A 18 -8.95 -5.90 7.47
C SER A 18 -9.58 -6.10 8.86
N GLY A 19 -8.88 -5.72 9.93
CA GLY A 19 -9.27 -6.03 11.30
C GLY A 19 -9.06 -7.52 11.67
N ASN A 20 -8.16 -8.23 10.97
CA ASN A 20 -7.94 -9.65 11.21
C ASN A 20 -6.99 -9.87 12.40
N GLY A 21 -7.57 -10.27 13.54
CA GLY A 21 -6.85 -10.54 14.77
C GLY A 21 -6.38 -9.27 15.52
N VAL A 22 -6.65 -8.09 14.97
CA VAL A 22 -6.44 -6.78 15.60
C VAL A 22 -7.63 -5.86 15.27
N PRO A 23 -7.95 -4.86 16.11
CA PRO A 23 -8.94 -3.85 15.74
C PRO A 23 -8.55 -3.16 14.43
N ARG A 24 -9.54 -2.98 13.54
CA ARG A 24 -9.31 -2.29 12.27
C ARG A 24 -8.80 -0.87 12.53
N ASN A 25 -7.68 -0.52 11.90
CA ASN A 25 -7.06 0.79 12.01
C ASN A 25 -6.30 1.12 10.71
N ASP A 26 -6.96 1.91 9.86
CA ASP A 26 -6.40 2.29 8.55
C ASP A 26 -5.12 3.14 8.72
N SER A 27 -5.01 3.98 9.75
CA SER A 27 -3.81 4.77 9.98
C SER A 27 -2.60 3.93 10.38
N GLU A 28 -2.79 2.86 11.17
CA GLU A 28 -1.71 1.90 11.44
C GLU A 28 -1.39 1.06 10.20
N ALA A 29 -2.40 0.66 9.42
CA ALA A 29 -2.17 -0.05 8.16
C ALA A 29 -1.26 0.77 7.22
N VAL A 30 -1.52 2.08 7.07
CA VAL A 30 -0.67 2.99 6.28
C VAL A 30 0.77 2.99 6.77
N LYS A 31 1.02 3.03 8.08
CA LYS A 31 2.38 3.03 8.62
C LYS A 31 3.13 1.74 8.25
N TRP A 32 2.47 0.60 8.33
CA TRP A 32 3.08 -0.69 7.99
C TRP A 32 3.28 -0.88 6.49
N PHE A 33 2.30 -0.48 5.67
CA PHE A 33 2.47 -0.48 4.21
C PHE A 33 3.57 0.48 3.77
N ARG A 34 3.71 1.64 4.41
CA ARG A 34 4.81 2.58 4.14
C ARG A 34 6.18 1.97 4.41
N LYS A 35 6.39 1.38 5.60
CA LYS A 35 7.65 0.70 5.91
C LYS A 35 7.97 -0.39 4.88
N SER A 36 6.97 -1.19 4.52
CA SER A 36 7.13 -2.25 3.51
C SER A 36 7.47 -1.67 2.12
N ALA A 37 6.77 -0.61 1.71
CA ALA A 37 6.93 0.05 0.42
C ALA A 37 8.30 0.73 0.25
N GLU A 38 8.77 1.38 1.31
CA GLU A 38 10.08 2.05 1.39
C GLU A 38 11.24 1.04 1.31
N GLN A 39 11.03 -0.19 1.78
CA GLN A 39 11.97 -1.31 1.61
C GLN A 39 11.88 -2.00 0.24
N GLY A 40 11.08 -1.45 -0.69
CA GLY A 40 10.97 -1.98 -2.05
C GLY A 40 9.93 -3.08 -2.23
N ASN A 41 9.11 -3.40 -1.24
CA ASN A 41 8.09 -4.45 -1.42
C ASN A 41 7.03 -4.03 -2.46
N PRO A 42 6.82 -4.78 -3.55
CA PRO A 42 5.83 -4.41 -4.56
C PRO A 42 4.39 -4.43 -4.02
N TYR A 43 4.06 -5.34 -3.10
CA TYR A 43 2.73 -5.40 -2.46
C TYR A 43 2.52 -4.25 -1.49
N GLY A 44 3.54 -3.90 -0.70
CA GLY A 44 3.51 -2.74 0.19
C GLY A 44 3.32 -1.44 -0.60
N GLN A 45 4.04 -1.28 -1.72
CA GLN A 45 3.89 -0.14 -2.63
C GLN A 45 2.48 -0.09 -3.22
N PHE A 46 1.94 -1.21 -3.71
CA PHE A 46 0.57 -1.27 -4.21
C PHE A 46 -0.46 -0.90 -3.14
N ASN A 47 -0.38 -1.52 -1.96
CA ASN A 47 -1.31 -1.26 -0.87
C ASN A 47 -1.24 0.20 -0.39
N LEU A 48 -0.05 0.79 -0.31
CA LEU A 48 0.09 2.21 0.01
C LEU A 48 -0.52 3.10 -1.07
N GLY A 49 -0.32 2.76 -2.35
CA GLY A 49 -0.96 3.46 -3.46
C GLY A 49 -2.48 3.45 -3.36
N TRP A 50 -3.05 2.30 -3.01
CA TRP A 50 -4.48 2.13 -2.80
C TRP A 50 -5.03 2.92 -1.62
N MET A 51 -4.27 3.02 -0.51
CA MET A 51 -4.66 3.84 0.64
C MET A 51 -4.71 5.34 0.29
N TYR A 52 -3.76 5.83 -0.52
CA TYR A 52 -3.80 7.20 -1.05
C TYR A 52 -4.95 7.42 -2.05
N GLU A 53 -5.23 6.46 -2.93
CA GLU A 53 -6.36 6.52 -3.88
C GLU A 53 -7.71 6.57 -3.15
N ASN A 54 -7.86 5.89 -2.02
CA ASN A 54 -9.14 5.85 -1.30
C ASN A 54 -9.20 6.82 -0.11
N GLY A 55 -8.11 7.54 0.18
CA GLY A 55 -8.02 8.42 1.35
C GLY A 55 -8.21 7.67 2.68
N ARG A 56 -7.74 6.41 2.77
CA ARG A 56 -7.96 5.54 3.94
C ARG A 56 -6.79 5.61 4.91
N GLY A 57 -7.05 6.21 6.08
CA GLY A 57 -6.03 6.39 7.12
C GLY A 57 -4.95 7.42 6.78
N ILE A 58 -5.01 8.01 5.58
CA ILE A 58 -4.13 9.05 5.03
C ILE A 58 -4.95 9.94 4.09
N PRO A 59 -4.61 11.24 3.92
CA PRO A 59 -5.32 12.10 2.98
C PRO A 59 -5.31 11.53 1.56
N HIS A 60 -6.44 11.69 0.88
CA HIS A 60 -6.60 11.28 -0.51
C HIS A 60 -5.62 12.06 -1.42
N ASP A 61 -4.81 11.33 -2.19
CA ASP A 61 -3.82 11.91 -3.11
C ASP A 61 -3.54 10.97 -4.28
N LEU A 62 -4.19 11.23 -5.41
CA LEU A 62 -4.02 10.45 -6.64
C LEU A 62 -2.60 10.53 -7.22
N THR A 63 -1.88 11.64 -6.96
CA THR A 63 -0.50 11.81 -7.43
C THR A 63 0.43 10.85 -6.69
N GLN A 64 0.30 10.79 -5.36
CA GLN A 64 1.02 9.81 -4.55
C GLN A 64 0.61 8.38 -4.89
N ALA A 65 -0.70 8.12 -5.06
CA ALA A 65 -1.19 6.80 -5.46
C ALA A 65 -0.52 6.29 -6.74
N ARG A 66 -0.51 7.13 -7.79
CA ARG A 66 0.12 6.81 -9.08
C ARG A 66 1.61 6.55 -8.94
N GLN A 67 2.34 7.34 -8.16
CA GLN A 67 3.78 7.14 -7.94
C GLN A 67 4.08 5.78 -7.29
N TRP A 68 3.29 5.39 -6.28
CA TRP A 68 3.47 4.11 -5.60
C TRP A 68 3.10 2.93 -6.50
N TYR A 69 2.00 3.02 -7.25
CA TYR A 69 1.65 1.99 -8.23
C TYR A 69 2.70 1.86 -9.35
N GLN A 70 3.28 2.96 -9.82
CA GLN A 70 4.34 2.92 -10.83
C GLN A 70 5.57 2.14 -10.33
N ARG A 71 5.95 2.34 -9.07
CA ARG A 71 7.05 1.56 -8.45
C ARG A 71 6.71 0.08 -8.36
N ALA A 72 5.48 -0.27 -7.97
CA ALA A 72 5.04 -1.66 -7.91
C ALA A 72 4.99 -2.32 -9.30
N ALA A 73 4.48 -1.59 -10.31
CA ALA A 73 4.42 -2.05 -11.69
C ALA A 73 5.81 -2.25 -12.30
N ALA A 74 6.77 -1.37 -12.00
CA ALA A 74 8.16 -1.50 -12.43
C ALA A 74 8.84 -2.78 -11.90
N GLN A 75 8.32 -3.35 -10.81
CA GLN A 75 8.78 -4.62 -10.24
C GLN A 75 7.99 -5.84 -10.76
N GLY A 76 7.16 -5.65 -11.79
CA GLY A 76 6.39 -6.73 -12.43
C GLY A 76 5.04 -7.03 -11.78
N LEU A 77 4.54 -6.18 -10.87
CA LEU A 77 3.21 -6.35 -10.28
C LEU A 77 2.12 -5.89 -11.26
N GLY A 78 1.60 -6.82 -12.07
CA GLY A 78 0.59 -6.52 -13.11
C GLY A 78 -0.64 -5.78 -12.60
N TYR A 79 -1.11 -6.09 -11.37
CA TYR A 79 -2.24 -5.38 -10.74
C TYR A 79 -1.99 -3.88 -10.57
N ALA A 80 -0.73 -3.47 -10.35
CA ALA A 80 -0.39 -2.06 -10.19
C ALA A 80 -0.50 -1.30 -11.53
N GLN A 81 -0.18 -1.96 -12.64
CA GLN A 81 -0.37 -1.38 -13.98
C GLN A 81 -1.86 -1.16 -14.26
N GLU A 82 -2.71 -2.12 -13.92
CA GLU A 82 -4.16 -1.95 -14.05
C GLU A 82 -4.70 -0.81 -13.17
N ALA A 83 -4.25 -0.73 -11.91
CA ALA A 83 -4.66 0.35 -11.00
C ALA A 83 -4.26 1.73 -11.54
N MET A 84 -3.06 1.87 -12.12
CA MET A 84 -2.64 3.11 -12.79
C MET A 84 -3.53 3.48 -13.98
N LEU A 85 -3.92 2.50 -14.80
CA LEU A 85 -4.79 2.75 -15.94
C LEU A 85 -6.16 3.26 -15.50
N ARG A 86 -6.73 2.68 -14.43
CA ARG A 86 -8.00 3.12 -13.85
C ARG A 86 -7.90 4.54 -13.27
N LEU A 87 -6.82 4.85 -12.55
CA LEU A 87 -6.53 6.19 -12.02
C LEU A 87 -6.42 7.27 -13.09
N GLY A 88 -6.04 6.92 -14.32
CA GLY A 88 -5.95 7.86 -15.44
C GLY A 88 -7.29 8.22 -16.06
N GLN A 89 -8.37 7.55 -15.67
CA GLN A 89 -9.72 7.72 -16.22
C GLN A 89 -10.68 8.45 -15.26
N GLN A 90 -10.21 8.87 -14.09
CA GLN A 90 -10.95 9.65 -13.09
C GLN A 90 -10.59 11.13 -13.20
#